data_AF-A0A7G3A5Y6-F1
#
_entry.id   AF-A0A7G3A5Y6-F1
#
_cell.length_a   1.000
_cell.length_b   1.000
_cell.length_c   1.000
_cell.angle_alpha   90.00
_cell.angle_beta   90.00
_cell.angle_gamma   90.00
#
_symmetry.space_group_name_H-M   'P 1'
#
loop_
_entity.id
_entity.type
_entity.pdbx_description
1 polymer ?
#
loop_
_entity_poly.entity_id
_entity_poly.type
_entity_poly.pdbx_seq_one_letter_code
_entity_poly.pdbx_strand_id
1 'polypeptide(L)'
;MTQTAPHPAGFDFAAALRAGLALFLQVMIGMMLVLTAGIVAVMTAIAGVLLGAAALVMRFAGARRTRRQAEDAGEETVTLEARRTPRGWTVE
;
A
#
# COMPACT_ATOMS: atom_id res chain seq x y z
N MET A 1 69.00 -5.22 -7.29
CA MET A 1 68.61 -4.07 -8.12
C MET A 1 67.16 -3.76 -7.80
N THR A 2 66.91 -2.86 -6.84
CA THR A 2 65.57 -2.44 -6.44
C THR A 2 65.12 -1.31 -7.35
N GLN A 3 64.14 -1.59 -8.21
CA GLN A 3 63.53 -0.61 -9.11
C GLN A 3 62.52 0.22 -8.30
N THR A 4 62.94 1.39 -7.85
CA THR A 4 62.02 2.41 -7.32
C THR A 4 61.24 3.00 -8.48
N ALA A 5 59.94 2.70 -8.55
CA ALA A 5 59.03 3.36 -9.48
C ALA A 5 59.04 4.87 -9.20
N PRO A 6 59.13 5.73 -10.23
CA PRO A 6 59.08 7.17 -10.02
C PRO A 6 57.66 7.53 -9.56
N HIS A 7 57.52 7.97 -8.31
CA HIS A 7 56.33 8.66 -7.85
C HIS A 7 56.28 10.04 -8.55
N PRO A 8 55.28 10.32 -9.40
CA PRO A 8 55.10 11.68 -9.89
C PRO A 8 54.63 12.54 -8.71
N ALA A 9 55.54 13.37 -8.19
CA ALA A 9 55.30 14.30 -7.09
C ALA A 9 54.49 15.55 -7.55
N GLY A 10 53.52 15.37 -8.44
CA GLY A 10 52.71 16.45 -9.01
C GLY A 10 51.23 16.17 -8.82
N PHE A 11 50.44 17.22 -8.57
CA PHE A 11 48.99 17.15 -8.57
C PHE A 11 48.48 16.57 -9.90
N ASP A 12 47.91 15.36 -9.86
CA ASP A 12 47.33 14.72 -11.04
C ASP A 12 45.91 15.27 -11.26
N PHE A 13 45.85 16.40 -11.96
CA PHE A 13 44.59 17.05 -12.33
C PHE A 13 43.68 16.14 -13.16
N ALA A 14 44.23 15.23 -13.96
CA ALA A 14 43.44 14.30 -14.76
C ALA A 14 42.76 13.25 -13.87
N ALA A 15 43.46 12.75 -12.85
CA ALA A 15 42.89 11.88 -11.83
C ALA A 15 41.80 12.60 -11.01
N ALA A 16 42.06 13.84 -10.59
CA ALA A 16 41.09 14.65 -9.85
C ALA A 16 39.82 14.93 -10.68
N LEU A 17 39.96 15.24 -11.97
CA LEU A 17 38.83 15.47 -12.87
C LEU A 17 38.00 14.19 -13.07
N ARG A 18 38.65 13.04 -13.27
CA ARG A 18 37.97 11.74 -13.39
C ARG A 18 37.21 11.37 -12.12
N ALA A 19 37.81 11.60 -10.95
CA ALA A 19 37.15 11.38 -9.66
C ALA A 19 35.94 12.30 -9.48
N GLY A 20 36.06 13.59 -9.86
CA GLY A 20 34.95 14.54 -9.84
C GLY A 20 33.80 14.13 -10.77
N LEU A 21 34.12 13.66 -11.99
CA LEU A 21 33.12 13.18 -12.94
C LEU A 21 32.41 11.92 -12.41
N ALA A 22 33.16 10.98 -11.84
CA ALA A 22 32.61 9.76 -11.25
C ALA A 22 31.66 10.08 -10.08
N LEU A 23 32.04 11.02 -9.21
CA LEU A 23 31.19 11.48 -8.12
C LEU A 23 29.91 12.13 -8.65
N PHE A 24 30.02 12.99 -9.67
CA PHE A 24 28.88 13.64 -10.30
C PHE A 24 27.89 12.61 -10.88
N LEU A 25 28.40 11.62 -11.62
CA LEU A 25 27.60 10.50 -12.14
C LEU A 25 26.91 9.71 -11.02
N GLN A 26 27.64 9.40 -9.95
CA GLN A 26 27.07 8.68 -8.80
C GLN A 26 25.94 9.46 -8.14
N VAL A 27 26.12 10.77 -7.95
CA VAL A 27 25.08 11.65 -7.40
C VAL A 27 23.88 11.72 -8.34
N MET A 28 24.09 11.84 -9.65
CA MET A 28 23.00 11.83 -10.63
C MET A 28 22.18 10.54 -10.59
N ILE A 29 22.85 9.38 -10.52
CA ILE A 29 22.19 8.08 -10.41
C ILE A 29 21.38 8.01 -9.11
N GLY A 30 21.98 8.44 -7.98
CA GLY A 30 21.28 8.50 -6.70
C GLY A 30 20.03 9.40 -6.77
N MET A 31 20.14 10.58 -7.38
CA MET A 31 19.03 11.51 -7.54
C MET A 31 17.89 10.91 -8.38
N MET A 32 18.22 10.20 -9.48
CA MET A 32 17.23 9.50 -10.30
C MET A 32 16.51 8.40 -9.53
N LEU A 33 17.23 7.64 -8.70
CA LEU A 33 16.63 6.62 -7.84
C LEU A 33 15.69 7.25 -6.81
N VAL A 34 16.09 8.34 -6.15
CA VAL A 34 15.25 9.06 -5.19
C VAL A 34 13.99 9.60 -5.85
N LEU A 35 14.11 10.19 -7.05
CA LEU A 35 12.97 10.70 -7.80
C LEU A 35 11.97 9.57 -8.12
N THR A 36 12.49 8.45 -8.61
CA THR A 36 11.66 7.27 -8.96
C THR A 36 10.99 6.69 -7.73
N ALA A 37 11.73 6.51 -6.64
CA ALA A 37 11.19 6.05 -5.36
C ALA A 37 10.12 7.01 -4.82
N GLY A 38 10.34 8.32 -4.97
CA GLY A 38 9.38 9.36 -4.58
C GLY A 38 8.07 9.26 -5.35
N ILE A 39 8.14 9.10 -6.69
CA ILE A 39 6.94 8.94 -7.52
C ILE A 39 6.16 7.70 -7.09
N VAL A 40 6.85 6.56 -6.92
CA VAL A 40 6.22 5.30 -6.48
C VAL A 40 5.58 5.49 -5.10
N ALA A 41 6.30 6.09 -4.15
CA ALA A 41 5.81 6.35 -2.80
C ALA A 41 4.54 7.20 -2.81
N VAL A 42 4.50 8.27 -3.61
CA VAL A 42 3.31 9.13 -3.76
C VAL A 42 2.14 8.34 -4.35
N MET A 43 2.37 7.56 -5.41
CA MET A 43 1.31 6.74 -6.01
C MET A 43 0.75 5.72 -5.01
N THR A 44 1.63 5.03 -4.27
CA THR A 44 1.23 4.09 -3.23
C THR A 44 0.48 4.78 -2.08
N ALA A 45 0.91 5.98 -1.68
CA ALA A 45 0.22 6.75 -0.65
C ALA A 45 -1.20 7.13 -1.09
N ILE A 46 -1.37 7.62 -2.32
CA ILE A 46 -2.69 7.96 -2.87
C ILE A 46 -3.57 6.70 -2.93
N ALA A 47 -3.06 5.59 -3.45
CA ALA A 47 -3.80 4.32 -3.48
C ALA A 47 -4.19 3.85 -2.07
N GLY A 48 -3.27 3.93 -1.11
CA GLY A 48 -3.54 3.57 0.29
C GLY A 48 -4.59 4.47 0.95
N VAL A 49 -4.55 5.78 0.70
CA VAL A 49 -5.56 6.73 1.19
C VAL A 49 -6.92 6.42 0.60
N LEU A 50 -7.00 6.15 -0.71
CA LEU A 50 -8.26 5.78 -1.36
C LEU A 50 -8.82 4.46 -0.82
N LEU A 51 -7.98 3.45 -0.65
CA LEU A 51 -8.39 2.17 -0.07
C LEU A 51 -8.84 2.33 1.39
N GLY A 52 -8.12 3.13 2.18
CA GLY A 52 -8.48 3.44 3.56
C GLY A 52 -9.82 4.18 3.65
N ALA A 53 -10.03 5.18 2.79
CA ALA A 53 -11.29 5.91 2.70
C ALA A 53 -12.44 4.99 2.27
N ALA A 54 -12.23 4.15 1.26
CA ALA A 54 -13.22 3.16 0.82
C ALA A 54 -13.57 2.18 1.94
N ALA A 55 -12.58 1.68 2.68
CA ALA A 55 -12.80 0.81 3.83
C ALA A 55 -13.58 1.52 4.95
N LEU A 56 -13.30 2.81 5.18
CA LEU A 56 -14.04 3.64 6.14
C LEU A 56 -15.50 3.78 5.72
N VAL A 57 -15.75 4.14 4.45
CA VAL A 57 -17.09 4.22 3.88
C VAL A 57 -17.80 2.89 3.97
N MET A 58 -17.18 1.77 3.58
CA MET A 58 -17.76 0.44 3.71
C MET A 58 -18.02 0.07 5.17
N ARG A 59 -17.18 0.49 6.12
CA ARG A 59 -17.42 0.25 7.53
C ARG A 59 -18.64 1.01 8.05
N PHE A 60 -18.80 2.28 7.69
CA PHE A 60 -19.91 3.12 8.18
C PHE A 60 -21.21 3.01 7.37
N ALA A 61 -21.12 2.73 6.07
CA ALA A 61 -22.25 2.49 5.18
C ALA A 61 -22.64 1.01 5.15
N GLY A 62 -21.67 0.09 5.24
CA GLY A 62 -21.91 -1.35 5.37
C GLY A 62 -22.51 -1.71 6.72
N ALA A 63 -22.15 -1.05 7.83
CA ALA A 63 -22.87 -1.23 9.10
C ALA A 63 -24.36 -0.86 8.98
N ARG A 64 -24.69 0.18 8.18
CA ARG A 64 -26.08 0.56 7.86
C ARG A 64 -26.74 -0.40 6.86
N ARG A 65 -26.00 -0.91 5.88
CA ARG A 65 -26.50 -1.85 4.86
C ARG A 65 -26.71 -3.26 5.40
N THR A 66 -25.85 -3.76 6.28
CA THR A 66 -26.04 -5.02 7.00
C THR A 66 -27.24 -4.94 7.93
N ARG A 67 -27.44 -3.79 8.62
CA ARG A 67 -28.67 -3.58 9.40
C ARG A 67 -29.92 -3.61 8.52
N ARG A 68 -29.89 -2.92 7.37
CA ARG A 68 -31.04 -2.87 6.44
C ARG A 68 -31.30 -4.20 5.73
N GLN A 69 -30.25 -4.98 5.44
CA GLN A 69 -30.38 -6.33 4.87
C GLN A 69 -30.82 -7.36 5.92
N ALA A 70 -30.46 -7.18 7.20
CA ALA A 70 -31.03 -7.95 8.30
C ALA A 70 -32.49 -7.56 8.60
N GLU A 71 -32.88 -6.33 8.31
CA GLU A 71 -34.26 -5.84 8.41
C GLU A 71 -35.12 -6.39 7.25
N ASP A 72 -34.60 -6.40 6.01
CA ASP A 72 -35.23 -7.02 4.83
C ASP A 72 -35.35 -8.54 4.97
N ALA A 73 -34.33 -9.21 5.53
CA ALA A 73 -34.38 -10.65 5.85
C ALA A 73 -35.26 -10.97 7.07
N GLY A 74 -35.73 -9.95 7.80
CA GLY A 74 -36.67 -10.06 8.91
C GLY A 74 -38.13 -9.82 8.51
N GLU A 75 -38.40 -9.35 7.28
CA GLU A 75 -39.76 -9.18 6.73
C GLU A 75 -40.32 -10.47 6.09
N GLU A 76 -39.48 -11.47 5.81
CA GLU A 76 -39.91 -12.87 5.67
C GLU A 76 -40.10 -13.49 7.06
N THR A 77 -40.96 -12.91 7.89
CA THR A 77 -41.54 -13.67 9.00
C THR A 77 -42.39 -14.77 8.38
N VAL A 78 -41.82 -15.97 8.25
CA VAL A 78 -42.56 -17.19 7.99
C VAL A 78 -43.64 -17.28 9.06
N THR A 79 -44.87 -16.96 8.68
CA THR A 79 -46.05 -17.19 9.51
C THR A 79 -46.27 -18.69 9.57
N LEU A 80 -45.56 -19.36 10.48
CA LEU A 80 -45.77 -20.76 10.80
C LEU A 80 -47.19 -20.88 11.38
N GLU A 81 -48.09 -21.53 10.63
CA GLU A 81 -49.45 -21.74 11.08
C GLU A 81 -49.44 -22.73 12.26
N ALA A 82 -49.46 -22.18 13.47
CA ALA A 82 -49.48 -22.98 14.68
C ALA A 82 -50.89 -23.58 14.87
N ARG A 83 -51.14 -24.77 14.32
CA ARG A 83 -52.38 -25.51 14.53
C ARG A 83 -52.39 -26.13 15.93
N ARG A 84 -53.35 -25.74 16.78
CA ARG A 84 -53.57 -26.39 18.10
C ARG A 84 -53.94 -27.85 17.89
N THR A 85 -53.08 -28.77 18.31
CA THR A 85 -53.44 -30.19 18.49
C THR A 85 -53.59 -30.49 19.99
N PRO A 86 -54.42 -31.49 20.38
CA PRO A 86 -54.70 -31.79 21.78
C PRO A 86 -53.47 -32.21 22.63
N ARG A 87 -52.30 -32.41 22.01
CA ARG A 87 -51.04 -32.79 22.66
C ARG A 87 -50.02 -31.65 22.77
N GLY A 88 -50.37 -30.45 22.31
CA GLY A 88 -49.50 -29.27 22.37
C GLY A 88 -49.51 -28.46 21.08
N TRP A 89 -48.59 -27.51 20.99
CA TRP A 89 -48.34 -26.75 19.76
C TRP A 89 -47.26 -27.48 18.95
N THR A 90 -47.56 -27.84 17.71
CA THR A 90 -46.57 -28.31 16.72
C THR A 90 -46.42 -27.24 15.65
N VAL A 91 -45.18 -26.98 15.25
CA VAL A 91 -44.78 -25.91 14.32
C VAL A 91 -44.28 -26.60 13.04
N GLU A 92 -44.92 -26.36 11.91
CA GLU A 92 -44.47 -26.75 10.57
C GLU A 92 -44.27 -25.51 9.71
#